data_AF-A0A7Z8QYQ6-F1
#
_entry.id   AF-A0A7Z8QYQ6-F1
#
_cell.length_a   1.000
_cell.length_b   1.000
_cell.length_c   1.000
_cell.angle_alpha   90.00
_cell.angle_beta   90.00
_cell.angle_gamma   90.00
#
_symmetry.space_group_name_H-M   'P 1'
#
loop_
_entity.id
_entity.type
_entity.pdbx_description
1 polymer ?
#
loop_
_entity_poly.entity_id
_entity_poly.type
_entity_poly.pdbx_seq_one_letter_code
_entity_poly.pdbx_strand_id
1 'polypeptide(L)'
;MQCKLCRIISLPSGKSLCLISEINQHINAGKQAYVFIMTHSHQTDQQVLAELWHRQFAYLGILGSRRKIKVLQQNLAETISKQHWQSIHAPIGLAINSQTPMEIAISIAAEVISQTNASERKP
;
A
#
# COMPACT_ATOMS: atom_id res chain seq x y z
N MET A 1 7.37 -24.17 -0.54
CA MET A 1 8.05 -24.46 0.74
C MET A 1 7.48 -23.54 1.80
N GLN A 2 6.85 -24.11 2.84
CA GLN A 2 6.19 -23.38 3.93
C GLN A 2 7.25 -22.81 4.89
N CYS A 3 7.31 -21.49 5.06
CA CYS A 3 8.02 -20.89 6.19
C CYS A 3 7.16 -21.04 7.46
N LYS A 4 7.57 -21.94 8.36
CA LYS A 4 6.85 -22.32 9.58
C LYS A 4 7.37 -21.67 10.88
N LEU A 5 8.10 -20.56 10.77
CA LEU A 5 8.46 -19.74 11.92
C LEU A 5 8.13 -18.27 11.61
N CYS A 6 6.93 -17.83 12.01
CA CYS A 6 6.64 -16.40 12.09
C CYS A 6 6.53 -16.04 13.56
N ARG A 7 7.70 -15.83 14.18
CA ARG A 7 7.84 -15.04 15.39
C ARG A 7 8.25 -13.65 14.91
N ILE A 8 7.85 -12.58 15.60
CA ILE A 8 8.33 -11.23 15.25
C ILE A 8 9.86 -11.23 15.35
N ILE A 9 10.53 -11.05 14.22
CA ILE A 9 11.96 -10.82 14.17
C ILE A 9 12.13 -9.36 13.77
N SER A 10 12.64 -8.56 14.71
CA SER A 10 13.19 -7.26 14.37
C SER A 10 14.44 -7.50 13.53
N LEU A 11 14.40 -7.04 12.28
CA LEU A 11 15.51 -7.14 11.35
C LEU A 11 16.36 -5.86 11.49
N PRO A 12 17.68 -5.94 11.23
CA PRO A 12 18.51 -4.75 11.18
C PRO A 12 17.92 -3.73 10.18
N SER A 13 18.06 -2.44 10.51
CA SER A 13 17.58 -1.30 9.72
C SER A 13 16.09 -0.95 9.87
N GLY A 14 15.48 -1.15 11.05
CA GLY A 14 14.10 -0.69 11.32
C GLY A 14 13.03 -1.48 10.57
N LYS A 15 13.33 -2.73 10.23
CA LYS A 15 12.43 -3.64 9.52
C LYS A 15 11.82 -4.63 10.52
N SER A 16 10.58 -5.00 10.31
CA SER A 16 9.86 -5.95 11.16
C SER A 16 9.24 -7.02 10.29
N LEU A 17 9.37 -8.29 10.70
CA LEU A 17 8.58 -9.38 10.13
C LEU A 17 7.35 -9.61 11.01
N CYS A 18 6.16 -9.61 10.42
CA CYS A 18 4.90 -9.91 11.11
C CYS A 18 4.01 -10.80 10.25
N LEU A 19 3.06 -11.47 10.90
CA LEU A 19 1.98 -12.15 10.19
C LEU A 19 0.98 -11.15 9.64
N ILE A 20 0.36 -11.47 8.50
CA ILE A 20 -0.69 -10.62 7.90
C ILE A 20 -1.84 -10.40 8.88
N SER A 21 -2.20 -11.42 9.66
CA SER A 21 -3.23 -11.34 10.71
C SER A 21 -2.91 -10.36 11.84
N GLU A 22 -1.64 -9.95 11.98
CA GLU A 22 -1.16 -9.06 13.04
C GLU A 22 -0.74 -7.69 12.48
N ILE A 23 -0.93 -7.46 11.17
CA ILE A 23 -0.39 -6.27 10.49
C ILE A 23 -0.92 -4.96 11.09
N ASN A 24 -2.18 -4.97 11.53
CA ASN A 24 -2.83 -3.80 12.13
C ASN A 24 -2.16 -3.38 13.45
N GLN A 25 -1.59 -4.32 14.20
CA GLN A 25 -0.92 -4.05 15.47
C GLN A 25 0.49 -3.46 15.28
N HIS A 26 1.08 -3.65 14.10
CA HIS A 26 2.47 -3.31 13.81
C HIS A 26 2.63 -2.05 12.94
N ILE A 27 1.59 -1.67 12.20
CA ILE A 27 1.60 -0.45 11.40
C ILE A 27 1.07 0.69 12.26
N ASN A 28 1.91 1.70 12.51
CA ASN A 28 1.47 2.94 13.15
C ASN A 28 0.73 3.81 12.12
N ALA A 29 -0.55 4.06 12.37
CA ALA A 29 -1.33 5.04 11.61
C ALA A 29 -0.95 6.46 12.04
N GLY A 30 -1.15 7.41 11.14
CA GLY A 30 -0.91 8.82 11.39
C GLY A 30 -0.69 9.62 10.10
N LYS A 31 -0.72 10.95 10.24
CA LYS A 31 -0.57 11.90 9.14
C LYS A 31 0.84 11.93 8.51
N GLN A 32 1.78 11.16 9.05
CA GLN A 32 3.14 11.01 8.54
C GLN A 32 3.46 9.57 8.13
N ALA A 33 2.48 8.67 8.18
CA ALA A 33 2.65 7.26 7.84
C ALA A 33 2.34 7.01 6.35
N TYR A 34 3.29 6.45 5.62
CA TYR A 34 3.19 6.09 4.22
C TYR A 34 3.19 4.57 4.08
N VAL A 35 2.15 4.02 3.47
CA VAL A 35 1.95 2.58 3.34
C VAL A 35 1.92 2.18 1.86
N PHE A 36 2.78 1.23 1.51
CA PHE A 36 2.87 0.65 0.17
C PHE A 36 2.62 -0.85 0.24
N ILE A 37 1.56 -1.32 -0.40
CA ILE A 37 1.23 -2.74 -0.51
C ILE A 37 1.83 -3.27 -1.81
N MET A 38 2.93 -4.03 -1.70
CA MET A 38 3.70 -4.55 -2.83
C MET A 38 3.86 -6.07 -2.70
N THR A 39 2.80 -6.81 -3.02
CA THR A 39 2.84 -8.28 -2.98
C THR A 39 2.61 -8.91 -4.35
N HIS A 40 3.05 -10.16 -4.47
CA HIS A 40 2.84 -10.97 -5.68
C HIS A 40 1.45 -11.62 -5.74
N SER A 41 0.66 -11.59 -4.65
CA SER A 41 -0.60 -12.32 -4.53
C SER A 41 -1.79 -11.38 -4.37
N HIS A 42 -2.78 -11.51 -5.26
CA HIS A 42 -4.04 -10.77 -5.17
C HIS A 42 -4.75 -11.00 -3.82
N GLN A 43 -4.71 -12.23 -3.32
CA GLN A 43 -5.32 -12.58 -2.04
C GLN A 43 -4.62 -11.88 -0.87
N THR A 44 -3.29 -11.78 -0.93
CA THR A 44 -2.52 -11.11 0.12
C THR A 44 -2.79 -9.61 0.11
N ASP A 45 -2.82 -8.96 -1.06
CA ASP A 45 -3.16 -7.54 -1.13
C ASP A 45 -4.58 -7.28 -0.60
N GLN A 46 -5.52 -8.18 -0.88
CA GLN A 46 -6.89 -8.11 -0.38
C GLN A 46 -6.95 -8.17 1.15
N GLN A 47 -6.26 -9.14 1.75
CA GLN A 47 -6.22 -9.28 3.21
C GLN A 47 -5.58 -8.06 3.87
N VAL A 48 -4.44 -7.61 3.35
CA VAL A 48 -3.74 -6.44 3.90
C VAL A 48 -4.59 -5.17 3.75
N LEU A 49 -5.23 -4.96 2.60
CA LEU A 49 -6.06 -3.77 2.41
C LEU A 49 -7.30 -3.80 3.29
N ALA A 50 -7.95 -4.95 3.46
CA ALA A 50 -9.11 -5.11 4.34
C ALA A 50 -8.79 -4.76 5.80
N GLU A 51 -7.56 -5.01 6.26
CA GLU A 51 -7.10 -4.66 7.61
C GLU A 51 -6.72 -3.18 7.77
N LEU A 52 -6.33 -2.50 6.69
CA LEU A 52 -5.72 -1.16 6.78
C LEU A 52 -6.62 -0.03 6.29
N TRP A 53 -7.60 -0.27 5.40
CA TRP A 53 -8.34 0.78 4.69
C TRP A 53 -9.05 1.81 5.60
N HIS A 54 -9.46 1.40 6.80
CA HIS A 54 -10.22 2.24 7.74
C HIS A 54 -9.32 3.14 8.59
N ARG A 55 -7.99 3.01 8.49
CA ARG A 55 -7.03 3.78 9.28
C ARG A 55 -6.55 5.01 8.53
N GLN A 56 -6.15 6.02 9.29
CA GLN A 56 -5.66 7.27 8.73
C GLN A 56 -4.16 7.17 8.43
N PHE A 57 -3.82 7.23 7.15
CA PHE A 57 -2.44 7.32 6.67
C PHE A 57 -2.23 8.62 5.90
N ALA A 58 -0.98 9.08 5.83
CA ALA A 58 -0.60 10.15 4.90
C ALA A 58 -0.76 9.68 3.45
N TYR A 59 -0.51 8.39 3.22
CA TYR A 59 -0.59 7.75 1.92
C TYR A 59 -0.84 6.25 2.11
N LEU A 60 -1.79 5.69 1.37
CA LEU A 60 -2.03 4.26 1.28
C LEU A 60 -2.14 3.89 -0.19
N GLY A 61 -1.24 3.02 -0.66
CA GLY A 61 -1.20 2.65 -2.06
C GLY A 61 -0.87 1.20 -2.32
N ILE A 62 -1.30 0.70 -3.47
CA ILE A 62 -1.18 -0.69 -3.90
C ILE A 62 -0.47 -0.78 -5.26
N LEU A 63 0.58 -1.58 -5.34
CA LEU A 63 1.25 -1.90 -6.58
C LEU A 63 0.49 -2.99 -7.35
N GLY A 64 0.25 -2.75 -8.64
CA GLY A 64 -0.32 -3.75 -9.52
C GLY A 64 -0.64 -3.23 -10.91
N SER A 65 -0.93 -4.15 -11.83
CA SER A 65 -1.52 -3.77 -13.12
C SER A 65 -2.94 -3.23 -12.93
N ARG A 66 -3.44 -2.44 -13.89
CA ARG A 66 -4.84 -1.97 -13.89
C ARG A 66 -5.85 -3.13 -13.76
N ARG A 67 -5.56 -4.27 -14.38
CA ARG A 67 -6.36 -5.50 -14.25
C ARG A 67 -6.37 -6.02 -12.82
N LYS A 68 -5.20 -6.09 -12.18
CA LYS A 68 -5.06 -6.53 -10.79
C LYS A 68 -5.84 -5.65 -9.83
N ILE A 69 -5.72 -4.33 -9.99
CA ILE A 69 -6.46 -3.37 -9.17
C ILE A 69 -7.98 -3.48 -9.38
N LYS A 70 -8.44 -3.64 -10.63
CA LYS A 70 -9.88 -3.80 -10.92
C LYS A 70 -10.48 -5.02 -10.23
N VAL A 71 -9.78 -6.16 -10.25
CA VAL A 71 -10.21 -7.38 -9.55
C VAL A 71 -10.25 -7.14 -8.03
N LEU A 72 -9.22 -6.49 -7.49
CA LEU A 72 -9.14 -6.18 -6.06
C LEU A 72 -10.30 -5.27 -5.61
N GLN A 73 -10.62 -4.25 -6.40
CA GLN A 73 -11.74 -3.34 -6.15
C GLN A 73 -13.09 -4.08 -6.16
N GLN A 74 -13.26 -5.02 -7.09
CA GLN A 74 -14.48 -5.84 -7.16
C GLN A 74 -14.61 -6.75 -5.94
N ASN A 75 -13.54 -7.42 -5.54
CA ASN A 75 -13.55 -8.33 -4.38
C ASN A 75 -13.81 -7.61 -3.05
N LEU A 76 -13.45 -6.33 -2.94
CA LEU A 76 -13.61 -5.53 -1.73
C LEU A 76 -14.78 -4.54 -1.80
N ALA A 77 -15.66 -4.64 -2.81
CA ALA A 77 -16.76 -3.69 -2.99
C ALA A 77 -17.76 -3.67 -1.82
N GLU A 78 -17.91 -4.79 -1.10
CA GLU A 78 -18.75 -4.90 0.10
C GLU A 78 -18.02 -4.42 1.38
N THR A 79 -16.68 -4.38 1.35
CA THR A 79 -15.85 -4.00 2.51
C THR A 79 -15.45 -2.53 2.47
N ILE A 80 -15.13 -2.00 1.29
CA ILE A 80 -14.60 -0.65 1.09
C ILE A 80 -15.55 0.10 0.17
N SER A 81 -16.16 1.17 0.69
CA SER A 81 -17.05 2.01 -0.12
C SER A 81 -16.28 2.71 -1.25
N LYS A 82 -16.99 3.08 -2.33
CA LYS A 82 -16.39 3.81 -3.46
C LYS A 82 -15.67 5.09 -3.01
N GLN A 83 -16.19 5.78 -2.00
CA GLN A 83 -15.58 6.99 -1.45
C GLN A 83 -14.25 6.71 -0.75
N HIS A 84 -14.18 5.66 0.09
CA HIS A 84 -12.91 5.26 0.72
C HIS A 84 -11.91 4.71 -0.30
N TRP A 85 -12.40 4.06 -1.37
CA TRP A 85 -11.54 3.62 -2.45
C TRP A 85 -10.82 4.79 -3.15
N GLN A 86 -11.48 5.96 -3.27
CA GLN A 86 -10.87 7.14 -3.89
C GLN A 86 -9.68 7.70 -3.11
N SER A 87 -9.58 7.43 -1.79
CA SER A 87 -8.40 7.80 -0.99
C SER A 87 -7.25 6.77 -1.09
N ILE A 88 -7.44 5.66 -1.79
CA ILE A 88 -6.41 4.62 -1.98
C ILE A 88 -5.76 4.81 -3.35
N HIS A 89 -4.43 4.91 -3.38
CA HIS A 89 -3.66 5.02 -4.61
C HIS A 89 -3.47 3.64 -5.26
N ALA A 90 -4.24 3.35 -6.30
CA ALA A 90 -4.19 2.04 -6.95
C ALA A 90 -4.48 2.15 -8.47
N PRO A 91 -3.50 1.85 -9.35
CA PRO A 91 -2.12 1.48 -9.03
C PRO A 91 -1.29 2.68 -8.56
N ILE A 92 -0.28 2.42 -7.72
CA ILE A 92 0.68 3.46 -7.29
C ILE A 92 1.65 3.85 -8.39
N GLY A 93 2.04 5.11 -8.36
CA GLY A 93 3.11 5.68 -9.18
C GLY A 93 2.60 6.41 -10.42
N LEU A 94 3.36 7.43 -10.84
CA LEU A 94 3.05 8.21 -12.03
C LEU A 94 3.09 7.35 -13.30
N ALA A 95 2.23 7.68 -14.26
CA ALA A 95 2.14 6.99 -15.55
C ALA A 95 3.30 7.39 -16.49
N ILE A 96 4.51 6.93 -16.20
CA ILE A 96 5.73 7.21 -16.99
C ILE A 96 6.16 6.03 -17.89
N ASN A 97 5.26 5.06 -18.10
CA ASN A 97 5.53 3.83 -18.84
C ASN A 97 6.70 3.00 -18.28
N SER A 98 6.83 2.95 -16.95
CA SER A 98 7.87 2.18 -16.25
C SER A 98 7.82 0.69 -16.59
N GLN A 99 8.97 0.10 -16.87
CA GLN A 99 9.18 -1.33 -17.11
C GLN A 99 10.15 -1.97 -16.12
N THR A 100 11.15 -1.21 -15.67
CA THR A 100 12.14 -1.72 -14.72
C THR A 100 11.77 -1.41 -13.27
N PRO A 101 12.24 -2.21 -12.28
CA PRO A 101 12.03 -1.89 -10.87
C PRO A 101 12.51 -0.48 -10.48
N MET A 102 13.57 0.01 -11.12
CA MET A 102 14.11 1.35 -10.89
C MET A 102 13.14 2.43 -11.39
N GLU A 103 12.60 2.28 -12.60
CA GLU A 103 11.59 3.20 -13.14
C GLU A 103 10.29 3.17 -12.33
N ILE A 104 9.91 2.01 -11.79
CA ILE A 104 8.75 1.88 -10.89
C ILE A 104 9.02 2.61 -9.57
N ALA A 105 10.21 2.45 -8.99
CA ALA A 105 10.57 3.15 -7.76
C ALA A 105 10.56 4.68 -7.95
N ILE A 106 11.09 5.18 -9.07
CA ILE A 106 11.06 6.61 -9.41
C ILE A 106 9.63 7.10 -9.59
N SER A 107 8.77 6.34 -10.28
CA SER A 107 7.38 6.76 -10.49
C SER A 107 6.57 6.84 -9.19
N ILE A 108 6.80 5.90 -8.27
CA ILE A 108 6.18 5.90 -6.93
C ILE A 108 6.71 7.07 -6.11
N ALA A 109 8.03 7.27 -6.05
CA ALA A 109 8.63 8.37 -5.29
C ALA A 109 8.13 9.74 -5.78
N ALA A 110 8.04 9.92 -7.11
CA ALA A 110 7.52 11.16 -7.71
C ALA A 110 6.03 11.40 -7.36
N GLU A 111 5.21 10.34 -7.37
CA GLU A 111 3.81 10.44 -6.94
C GLU A 111 3.71 10.86 -5.47
N VAL A 112 4.45 10.20 -4.58
CA VAL A 112 4.44 10.49 -3.14
C VAL A 112 4.82 11.94 -2.87
N ILE A 113 5.94 12.41 -3.45
CA ILE A 113 6.39 13.80 -3.31
C ILE A 113 5.31 14.79 -3.81
N SER A 114 4.68 14.48 -4.95
CA SER A 114 3.61 15.31 -5.51
C SER A 114 2.42 15.44 -4.53
N GLN A 115 1.99 14.34 -3.91
CA GLN A 115 0.88 14.33 -2.95
C GLN A 115 1.24 15.06 -1.65
N THR A 116 2.43 14.82 -1.12
CA THR A 116 2.91 15.49 0.09
C THR A 116 2.97 17.01 -0.11
N ASN A 117 3.59 17.46 -1.20
CA ASN A 117 3.76 18.90 -1.46
C ASN A 117 2.46 19.58 -1.90
N ALA A 118 1.52 18.85 -2.52
CA ALA A 118 0.20 19.40 -2.86
C ALA A 118 -0.58 19.82 -1.60
N SER A 119 -0.38 19.10 -0.48
CA SER A 119 -0.97 19.43 0.81
C SER A 119 -0.37 20.71 1.44
N GLU A 120 0.83 21.12 1.00
CA GLU A 120 1.59 22.26 1.54
C GLU A 120 1.62 23.48 0.62
N ARG A 121 0.97 23.43 -0.55
CA ARG A 121 0.95 24.57 -1.48
C ARG A 121 0.32 25.79 -0.80
N LYS A 122 1.16 26.77 -0.44
CA LYS A 122 0.71 28.13 -0.16
C LYS A 122 0.12 28.73 -1.45
N PRO A 123 -1.03 29.43 -1.35
CA PRO A 123 -1.67 30.07 -2.50
C PRO A 123 -0.77 31.10 -3.17
#